data_AF-A0A957SNT6-F1
#
_entry.id   AF-A0A957SNT6-F1
#
_cell.length_a   1.000
_cell.length_b   1.000
_cell.length_c   1.000
_cell.angle_alpha   90.00
_cell.angle_beta   90.00
_cell.angle_gamma   90.00
#
_symmetry.space_group_name_H-M   'P 1'
#
loop_
_entity.id
_entity.type
_entity.pdbx_description
1 polymer ?
#
loop_
_entity_poly.entity_id
_entity_poly.type
_entity_poly.pdbx_seq_one_letter_code
_entity_poly.pdbx_strand_id
1 'polypeptide(L)'
;MPQFDAIPASPAEPASPTGADAYSITDDPIFYGTVIMFALLTTIMPAILGQPRFLPAVQTLALTVFLAMTVRRQKMRQIVAVLLIWLFIQFTLMLLLSWAAPGSLEHAIADGFDRRIAFRTWLFGNGVLPDSLWARPVGRIGELFLITIGGALTAGLLAVWILVRSVNLAGFYLGSLLIDFPSLLALWIGLPLWTLLRLAGYAGWTVLAAEPLLVKNWSPGHLLQKRRRLLLISTACVALGLLLELVLPGLWIRLADGLLLS
;
A
#
# COMPACT_ATOMS: atom_id res chain seq x y z
N MET A 1 71.11 33.65 23.27
CA MET A 1 69.80 32.97 23.18
C MET A 1 69.11 33.48 21.93
N PRO A 2 68.76 32.62 20.95
CA PRO A 2 68.09 33.08 19.75
C PRO A 2 66.63 33.44 20.03
N GLN A 3 66.21 34.58 19.51
CA GLN A 3 64.86 35.12 19.60
C GLN A 3 64.01 34.39 18.55
N PHE A 4 63.04 33.59 19.00
CA PHE A 4 62.08 32.94 18.10
C PHE A 4 61.04 33.97 17.67
N ASP A 5 61.08 34.36 16.40
CA ASP A 5 60.03 35.16 15.78
C ASP A 5 58.73 34.35 15.72
N ALA A 6 57.64 34.95 16.21
CA ALA A 6 56.33 34.34 16.22
C ALA A 6 55.82 34.14 14.79
N ILE A 7 55.36 32.92 14.49
CA ILE A 7 54.71 32.57 13.23
C ILE A 7 53.45 33.44 13.08
N PRO A 8 53.26 34.19 11.98
CA PRO A 8 52.04 34.96 11.76
C PRO A 8 50.84 34.01 11.66
N ALA A 9 49.76 34.36 12.35
CA ALA A 9 48.52 33.59 12.37
C ALA A 9 48.03 33.32 10.94
N SER A 10 47.74 32.04 10.66
CA SER A 10 47.11 31.60 9.42
C SER A 10 45.86 32.44 9.13
N PRO A 11 45.64 32.92 7.88
CA PRO A 11 44.44 33.66 7.55
C PRO A 11 43.21 32.81 7.89
N ALA A 12 42.26 33.43 8.59
CA ALA A 12 41.02 32.80 9.03
C ALA A 12 40.36 32.07 7.87
N GLU A 13 40.17 30.77 8.04
CA GLU A 13 39.40 29.92 7.15
C GLU A 13 38.02 30.58 6.96
N PRO A 14 37.58 30.86 5.72
CA PRO A 14 36.30 31.52 5.51
C PRO A 14 35.21 30.64 6.13
N ALA A 15 34.45 31.23 7.06
CA ALA A 15 33.38 30.56 7.77
C ALA A 15 32.51 29.77 6.77
N SER A 16 32.52 28.44 6.92
CA SER A 16 31.62 27.54 6.21
C SER A 16 30.21 28.13 6.29
N PRO A 17 29.48 28.28 5.17
CA PRO A 17 28.16 28.91 5.19
C PRO A 17 27.22 28.14 6.12
N THR A 18 27.03 28.70 7.32
CA THR A 18 26.02 28.32 8.29
C THR A 18 24.68 28.84 7.80
N GLY A 19 23.97 28.07 6.97
CA GLY A 19 22.62 28.47 6.56
C GLY A 19 22.04 27.90 5.27
N ALA A 20 22.63 26.88 4.65
CA ALA A 20 21.89 26.10 3.67
C ALA A 20 21.20 24.95 4.42
N ASP A 21 19.89 25.05 4.62
CA ASP A 21 19.07 23.90 5.02
C ASP A 21 19.49 22.71 4.14
N ALA A 22 20.05 21.67 4.76
CA ALA A 22 20.63 20.53 4.06
C ALA A 22 19.60 19.97 3.07
N TYR A 23 19.83 20.22 1.78
CA TYR A 23 18.88 19.88 0.72
C TYR A 23 18.47 18.41 0.81
N SER A 24 17.17 18.18 0.94
CA SER A 24 16.60 16.87 1.16
C SER A 24 15.69 16.50 -0.02
N ILE A 25 16.17 15.59 -0.86
CA ILE A 25 15.44 15.06 -2.04
C ILE A 25 13.97 14.67 -1.72
N THR A 26 13.68 14.16 -0.53
CA THR A 26 12.30 13.74 -0.16
C THR A 26 11.37 14.91 0.20
N ASP A 27 11.89 16.13 0.31
CA ASP A 27 11.11 17.36 0.44
C ASP A 27 10.90 18.05 -0.92
N ASP A 28 11.55 17.58 -2.00
CA ASP A 28 11.43 18.12 -3.35
C ASP A 28 10.09 17.67 -3.99
N PRO A 29 9.27 18.57 -4.55
CA PRO A 29 8.08 18.21 -5.32
C PRO A 29 8.37 17.22 -6.47
N ILE A 30 9.56 17.28 -7.08
CA ILE A 30 9.97 16.38 -8.18
C ILE A 30 9.98 14.92 -7.70
N PHE A 31 10.31 14.66 -6.43
CA PHE A 31 10.26 13.33 -5.86
C PHE A 31 8.85 12.73 -5.90
N TYR A 32 7.82 13.51 -5.53
CA TYR A 32 6.43 13.07 -5.62
C TYR A 32 5.97 12.92 -7.07
N GLY A 33 6.41 13.79 -7.99
CA GLY A 33 6.19 13.61 -9.42
C GLY A 33 6.76 12.28 -9.93
N THR A 34 7.93 11.88 -9.44
CA THR A 34 8.57 10.61 -9.77
C THR A 34 7.78 9.43 -9.21
N VAL A 35 7.32 9.51 -7.95
CA VAL A 35 6.43 8.49 -7.33
C VAL A 35 5.16 8.28 -8.16
N ILE A 36 4.52 9.37 -8.59
CA ILE A 36 3.32 9.34 -9.44
C ILE A 36 3.62 8.64 -10.77
N MET A 37 4.68 9.07 -11.45
CA MET A 37 5.08 8.51 -12.74
C MET A 37 5.38 7.00 -12.64
N PHE A 38 6.10 6.57 -11.60
CA PHE A 38 6.38 5.15 -11.38
C PHE A 38 5.13 4.37 -11.00
N ALA A 39 4.22 4.92 -10.19
CA ALA A 39 2.94 4.26 -9.89
C ALA A 39 2.11 4.03 -11.16
N LEU A 40 2.06 5.02 -12.07
CA LEU A 40 1.42 4.91 -13.37
C LEU A 40 2.08 3.84 -14.23
N LEU A 41 3.39 3.94 -14.45
CA LEU A 41 4.15 3.04 -15.32
C LEU A 41 4.05 1.59 -14.84
N THR A 42 4.29 1.35 -13.55
CA THR A 42 4.31 0.00 -12.98
C THR A 42 2.92 -0.62 -12.85
N THR A 43 1.84 0.16 -13.03
CA THR A 43 0.47 -0.38 -13.06
C THR A 43 -0.02 -0.60 -14.48
N ILE A 44 0.12 0.40 -15.37
CA ILE A 44 -0.40 0.34 -16.74
C ILE A 44 0.37 -0.68 -17.59
N MET A 45 1.71 -0.64 -17.56
CA MET A 45 2.52 -1.50 -18.42
C MET A 45 2.26 -3.00 -18.14
N PRO A 46 2.35 -3.49 -16.90
CA PRO A 46 2.06 -4.90 -16.63
C PRO A 46 0.61 -5.30 -16.89
N ALA A 47 -0.35 -4.38 -16.69
CA ALA A 47 -1.75 -4.63 -16.98
C ALA A 47 -1.99 -4.86 -18.48
N ILE A 48 -1.33 -4.08 -19.35
CA ILE A 48 -1.40 -4.26 -20.80
C ILE A 48 -0.74 -5.58 -21.22
N LEU A 49 0.38 -5.95 -20.59
CA LEU A 49 1.11 -7.18 -20.88
C LEU A 49 0.35 -8.46 -20.48
N GLY A 50 -0.65 -8.37 -19.58
CA GLY A 50 -1.49 -9.51 -19.21
C GLY A 50 -0.75 -10.62 -18.44
N GLN A 51 0.37 -10.32 -17.76
CA GLN A 51 1.14 -11.33 -17.03
C GLN A 51 0.82 -11.34 -15.51
N PRO A 52 0.26 -12.43 -14.95
CA PRO A 52 -0.32 -12.47 -13.60
C PRO A 52 0.63 -12.06 -12.46
N ARG A 53 1.91 -12.42 -12.59
CA ARG A 53 2.93 -12.20 -11.55
C ARG A 53 3.73 -10.93 -11.77
N PHE A 54 3.75 -10.42 -13.00
CA PHE A 54 4.57 -9.27 -13.35
C PHE A 54 4.02 -7.97 -12.74
N LEU A 55 2.69 -7.83 -12.74
CA LEU A 55 1.99 -6.66 -12.21
C LEU A 55 2.34 -6.38 -10.73
N PRO A 56 2.10 -7.30 -9.78
CA PRO A 56 2.46 -7.05 -8.39
C PRO A 56 3.98 -6.99 -8.19
N ALA A 57 4.79 -7.70 -8.98
CA ALA A 57 6.24 -7.73 -8.80
C ALA A 57 6.91 -6.38 -9.05
N VAL A 58 6.62 -5.74 -10.19
CA VAL A 58 7.25 -4.47 -10.55
C VAL A 58 6.77 -3.35 -9.62
N GLN A 59 5.47 -3.32 -9.29
CA GLN A 59 4.91 -2.38 -8.31
C GLN A 59 5.57 -2.54 -6.93
N THR A 60 5.76 -3.79 -6.50
CA THR A 60 6.40 -4.09 -5.22
C THR A 60 7.84 -3.60 -5.17
N LEU A 61 8.61 -3.90 -6.21
CA LEU A 61 10.01 -3.51 -6.28
C LEU A 61 10.16 -1.98 -6.26
N ALA A 62 9.40 -1.28 -7.11
CA ALA A 62 9.44 0.17 -7.18
C ALA A 62 8.98 0.83 -5.86
N LEU A 63 7.84 0.43 -5.32
CA LEU A 63 7.33 0.99 -4.06
C LEU A 63 8.25 0.70 -2.88
N THR A 64 8.87 -0.48 -2.82
CA THR A 64 9.85 -0.81 -1.77
C THR A 64 11.07 0.12 -1.82
N VAL A 65 11.55 0.47 -3.02
CA VAL A 65 12.66 1.43 -3.17
C VAL A 65 12.27 2.83 -2.68
N PHE A 66 11.10 3.34 -3.08
CA PHE A 66 10.60 4.64 -2.59
C PHE A 66 10.36 4.65 -1.07
N LEU A 67 9.79 3.57 -0.55
CA LEU A 67 9.58 3.38 0.87
C LEU A 67 10.93 3.34 1.61
N ALA A 68 11.92 2.61 1.10
CA ALA A 68 13.23 2.51 1.71
C ALA A 68 13.93 3.89 1.82
N MET A 69 13.83 4.71 0.76
CA MET A 69 14.38 6.07 0.77
C MET A 69 13.75 6.96 1.84
N THR A 70 12.41 6.90 2.00
CA THR A 70 11.70 7.73 2.97
C THR A 70 11.81 7.22 4.41
N VAL A 71 11.75 5.90 4.62
CA VAL A 71 11.89 5.27 5.94
C VAL A 71 13.26 5.50 6.55
N ARG A 72 14.34 5.43 5.74
CA ARG A 72 15.71 5.71 6.21
C ARG A 72 15.87 7.13 6.77
N ARG A 73 15.07 8.09 6.28
CA ARG A 73 15.06 9.48 6.77
C ARG A 73 14.17 9.68 8.00
N GLN A 74 13.42 8.66 8.41
CA GLN A 74 12.53 8.65 9.58
C GLN A 74 11.43 9.75 9.58
N LYS A 75 11.18 10.39 8.43
CA LYS A 75 10.16 11.43 8.25
C LYS A 75 8.79 10.81 7.98
N MET A 76 8.04 10.49 9.03
CA MET A 76 6.74 9.79 8.95
C MET A 76 5.73 10.42 7.99
N ARG A 77 5.65 11.76 7.94
CA ARG A 77 4.75 12.45 7.01
C ARG A 77 5.03 12.11 5.54
N GLN A 78 6.31 12.05 5.17
CA GLN A 78 6.72 11.74 3.79
C GLN A 78 6.46 10.27 3.45
N ILE A 79 6.74 9.35 4.39
CA ILE A 79 6.47 7.92 4.23
C ILE A 79 4.98 7.69 3.95
N VAL A 80 4.11 8.28 4.78
CA VAL A 80 2.66 8.18 4.61
C VAL A 80 2.21 8.84 3.31
N ALA A 81 2.75 10.00 2.95
CA ALA A 81 2.40 10.67 1.70
C ALA A 81 2.73 9.83 0.46
N VAL A 82 3.93 9.25 0.40
CA VAL A 82 4.34 8.36 -0.70
C VAL A 82 3.40 7.16 -0.82
N LEU A 83 3.10 6.50 0.30
CA LEU A 83 2.17 5.37 0.29
C LEU A 83 0.78 5.80 -0.17
N LEU A 84 0.22 6.87 0.38
CA LEU A 84 -1.13 7.32 0.01
C LEU A 84 -1.22 7.69 -1.47
N ILE A 85 -0.27 8.45 -2.00
CA ILE A 85 -0.21 8.81 -3.42
C ILE A 85 -0.13 7.56 -4.29
N TRP A 86 0.79 6.65 -3.96
CA TRP A 86 0.98 5.42 -4.73
C TRP A 86 -0.28 4.55 -4.72
N LEU A 87 -0.81 4.25 -3.53
CA LEU A 87 -1.96 3.36 -3.39
C LEU A 87 -3.22 3.96 -4.04
N PHE A 88 -3.41 5.27 -3.95
CA PHE A 88 -4.53 5.96 -4.58
C PHE A 88 -4.47 5.87 -6.10
N ILE A 89 -3.31 6.16 -6.69
CA ILE A 89 -3.11 6.07 -8.15
C ILE A 89 -3.28 4.63 -8.62
N GLN A 90 -2.61 3.69 -7.95
CA GLN A 90 -2.69 2.28 -8.28
C GLN A 90 -4.14 1.77 -8.22
N PHE A 91 -4.86 2.08 -7.14
CA PHE A 91 -6.26 1.71 -6.99
C PHE A 91 -7.13 2.29 -8.12
N THR A 92 -6.98 3.58 -8.40
CA THR A 92 -7.75 4.27 -9.44
C THR A 92 -7.48 3.68 -10.82
N LEU A 93 -6.22 3.39 -11.14
CA LEU A 93 -5.86 2.76 -12.41
C LEU A 93 -6.43 1.34 -12.53
N MET A 94 -6.33 0.54 -11.47
CA MET A 94 -6.87 -0.82 -11.48
C MET A 94 -8.39 -0.82 -11.64
N LEU A 95 -9.09 0.12 -10.99
CA LEU A 95 -10.52 0.35 -11.19
C LEU A 95 -10.82 0.70 -12.65
N LEU A 96 -10.15 1.72 -13.20
CA LEU A 96 -10.40 2.19 -14.57
C LEU A 96 -10.07 1.14 -15.62
N LEU A 97 -8.96 0.42 -15.46
CA LEU A 97 -8.55 -0.66 -16.37
C LEU A 97 -9.50 -1.84 -16.28
N SER A 98 -9.98 -2.19 -15.08
CA SER A 98 -10.95 -3.26 -14.90
C SER A 98 -12.30 -2.91 -15.52
N TRP A 99 -12.66 -1.63 -15.54
CA TRP A 99 -13.88 -1.14 -16.15
C TRP A 99 -13.76 -1.05 -17.69
N ALA A 100 -12.67 -0.47 -18.20
CA ALA A 100 -12.48 -0.20 -19.62
C ALA A 100 -11.97 -1.41 -20.43
N ALA A 101 -11.17 -2.29 -19.82
CA ALA A 101 -10.50 -3.40 -20.50
C ALA A 101 -10.45 -4.67 -19.59
N PRO A 102 -11.61 -5.23 -19.19
CA PRO A 102 -11.68 -6.33 -18.22
C PRO A 102 -10.87 -7.56 -18.67
N GLY A 103 -10.89 -7.90 -19.96
CA GLY A 103 -10.20 -9.07 -20.49
C GLY A 103 -8.67 -9.02 -20.32
N SER A 104 -8.02 -7.88 -20.56
CA SER A 104 -6.56 -7.75 -20.37
C SER A 104 -6.18 -7.87 -18.89
N LEU A 105 -6.99 -7.29 -18.01
CA LEU A 105 -6.72 -7.29 -16.57
C LEU A 105 -6.97 -8.65 -15.91
N GLU A 106 -7.93 -9.43 -16.42
CA GLU A 106 -8.18 -10.80 -15.99
C GLU A 106 -6.97 -11.71 -16.19
N HIS A 107 -6.19 -11.50 -17.25
CA HIS A 107 -4.93 -12.20 -17.48
C HIS A 107 -3.81 -11.66 -16.57
N ALA A 108 -3.81 -10.36 -16.28
CA ALA A 108 -2.82 -9.74 -15.40
C ALA A 108 -3.02 -10.05 -13.90
N ILE A 109 -4.16 -10.63 -13.51
CA ILE A 109 -4.46 -11.05 -12.15
C ILE A 109 -4.46 -12.58 -12.08
N ALA A 110 -3.78 -13.13 -11.07
CA ALA A 110 -3.79 -14.57 -10.84
C ALA A 110 -5.22 -15.10 -10.61
N ASP A 111 -5.68 -15.96 -11.51
CA ASP A 111 -7.04 -16.51 -11.56
C ASP A 111 -8.11 -15.41 -11.63
N GLY A 112 -7.85 -14.33 -12.38
CA GLY A 112 -8.71 -13.15 -12.44
C GLY A 112 -10.15 -13.45 -12.84
N PHE A 113 -10.34 -14.34 -13.81
CA PHE A 113 -11.68 -14.78 -14.24
C PHE A 113 -12.45 -15.49 -13.12
N ASP A 114 -11.85 -16.49 -12.47
CA ASP A 114 -12.45 -17.23 -11.36
C ASP A 114 -12.76 -16.33 -10.17
N ARG A 115 -11.85 -15.39 -9.87
CA ARG A 115 -12.03 -14.40 -8.82
C ARG A 115 -13.21 -13.46 -9.10
N ARG A 116 -13.34 -12.99 -10.35
CA ARG A 116 -14.48 -12.15 -10.76
C ARG A 116 -15.79 -12.90 -10.61
N ILE A 117 -15.84 -14.15 -11.06
CA ILE A 117 -17.02 -15.01 -10.88
C ILE A 117 -17.33 -15.21 -9.41
N ALA A 118 -16.36 -15.62 -8.59
CA ALA A 118 -16.57 -15.86 -7.17
C ALA A 118 -17.09 -14.61 -6.44
N PHE A 119 -16.60 -13.43 -6.81
CA PHE A 119 -17.06 -12.17 -6.23
C PHE A 119 -18.49 -11.82 -6.65
N ARG A 120 -18.85 -12.01 -7.92
CA ARG A 120 -20.23 -11.86 -8.40
C ARG A 120 -21.18 -12.87 -7.78
N THR A 121 -20.75 -14.12 -7.62
CA THR A 121 -21.55 -15.17 -6.95
C THR A 121 -21.77 -14.85 -5.48
N TRP A 122 -20.80 -14.27 -4.78
CA TRP A 122 -21.02 -13.75 -3.44
C TRP A 122 -22.08 -12.64 -3.43
N LEU A 123 -21.91 -11.63 -4.29
CA LEU A 123 -22.73 -10.43 -4.23
C LEU A 123 -24.17 -10.64 -4.73
N PHE A 124 -24.36 -11.38 -5.82
CA PHE A 124 -25.67 -11.58 -6.47
C PHE A 124 -26.24 -12.98 -6.28
N GLY A 125 -25.38 -13.96 -5.97
CA GLY A 125 -25.76 -15.37 -5.83
C GLY A 125 -25.84 -15.85 -4.38
N ASN A 126 -25.71 -14.95 -3.39
CA ASN A 126 -25.63 -15.30 -1.97
C ASN A 126 -24.53 -16.33 -1.63
N GLY A 127 -23.44 -16.34 -2.41
CA GLY A 127 -22.29 -17.21 -2.20
C GLY A 127 -21.41 -16.80 -1.01
N VAL A 128 -20.29 -17.49 -0.83
CA VAL A 128 -19.29 -17.14 0.21
C VAL A 128 -18.40 -16.02 -0.30
N LEU A 129 -18.16 -14.99 0.52
CA LEU A 129 -17.24 -13.88 0.22
C LEU A 129 -15.85 -14.43 -0.16
N PRO A 130 -15.36 -14.23 -1.39
CA PRO A 130 -14.06 -14.75 -1.81
C PRO A 130 -12.93 -14.11 -1.01
N ASP A 131 -11.85 -14.88 -0.87
CA ASP A 131 -10.68 -14.54 -0.07
C ASP A 131 -10.98 -14.28 1.42
N SER A 132 -12.21 -14.41 1.89
CA SER A 132 -12.55 -14.09 3.27
C SER A 132 -11.87 -14.97 4.32
N LEU A 133 -11.89 -14.54 5.57
CA LEU A 133 -11.38 -15.36 6.67
C LEU A 133 -12.12 -16.71 6.75
N TRP A 134 -13.41 -16.75 6.40
CA TRP A 134 -14.19 -17.99 6.31
C TRP A 134 -13.82 -18.84 5.09
N ALA A 135 -13.61 -18.23 3.93
CA ALA A 135 -13.28 -18.96 2.70
C ALA A 135 -11.83 -19.50 2.71
N ARG A 136 -10.88 -18.73 3.26
CA ARG A 136 -9.44 -19.00 3.20
C ARG A 136 -8.72 -18.60 4.51
N PRO A 137 -9.02 -19.25 5.65
CA PRO A 137 -8.44 -18.87 6.95
C PRO A 137 -6.92 -18.97 6.98
N VAL A 138 -6.36 -20.07 6.46
CA VAL A 138 -4.90 -20.29 6.39
C VAL A 138 -4.23 -19.24 5.51
N GLY A 139 -4.83 -18.90 4.37
CA GLY A 139 -4.32 -17.85 3.49
C GLY A 139 -4.28 -16.50 4.19
N ARG A 140 -5.33 -16.16 4.95
CA ARG A 140 -5.40 -14.89 5.68
C ARG A 140 -4.38 -14.80 6.81
N ILE A 141 -4.17 -15.87 7.56
CA ILE A 141 -3.12 -15.94 8.58
C ILE A 141 -1.74 -15.80 7.93
N GLY A 142 -1.51 -16.48 6.80
CA GLY A 142 -0.29 -16.35 6.01
C GLY A 142 -0.03 -14.91 5.55
N GLU A 143 -1.05 -14.19 5.08
CA GLU A 143 -0.94 -12.77 4.71
C GLU A 143 -0.50 -11.90 5.89
N LEU A 144 -1.13 -12.06 7.06
CA LEU A 144 -0.77 -11.30 8.26
C LEU A 144 0.66 -11.60 8.72
N PHE A 145 1.07 -12.87 8.64
CA PHE A 145 2.44 -13.29 8.94
C PHE A 145 3.45 -12.67 7.95
N LEU A 146 3.14 -12.68 6.66
CA LEU A 146 4.00 -12.09 5.62
C LEU A 146 4.11 -10.57 5.74
N ILE A 147 3.04 -9.87 6.11
CA ILE A 147 3.09 -8.42 6.33
C ILE A 147 3.92 -8.08 7.57
N THR A 148 3.76 -8.83 8.66
CA THR A 148 4.42 -8.53 9.93
C THR A 148 5.85 -9.06 9.95
N ILE A 149 6.00 -10.38 10.09
CA ILE A 149 7.29 -11.06 10.23
C ILE A 149 8.02 -11.07 8.89
N GLY A 150 7.35 -11.42 7.80
CA GLY A 150 7.95 -11.40 6.46
C GLY A 150 8.44 -10.00 6.08
N GLY A 151 7.63 -8.97 6.35
CA GLY A 151 8.01 -7.57 6.14
C GLY A 151 9.24 -7.18 6.95
N ALA A 152 9.27 -7.49 8.25
CA ALA A 152 10.41 -7.21 9.12
C ALA A 152 11.73 -7.81 8.61
N LEU A 153 11.68 -9.07 8.16
CA LEU A 153 12.85 -9.80 7.67
C LEU A 153 13.32 -9.34 6.27
N THR A 154 12.47 -8.64 5.51
CA THR A 154 12.73 -8.28 4.11
C THR A 154 12.74 -6.78 3.84
N ALA A 155 12.97 -5.95 4.86
CA ALA A 155 12.94 -4.48 4.74
C ALA A 155 11.60 -3.93 4.22
N GLY A 156 10.50 -4.67 4.47
CA GLY A 156 9.16 -4.34 4.00
C GLY A 156 8.78 -4.94 2.66
N LEU A 157 9.68 -5.61 1.91
CA LEU A 157 9.40 -6.13 0.56
C LEU A 157 8.16 -7.04 0.53
N LEU A 158 8.08 -8.03 1.42
CA LEU A 158 6.93 -8.94 1.49
C LEU A 158 5.65 -8.23 1.95
N ALA A 159 5.77 -7.23 2.83
CA ALA A 159 4.62 -6.44 3.25
C ALA A 159 4.08 -5.57 2.11
N VAL A 160 4.98 -4.95 1.33
CA VAL A 160 4.62 -4.20 0.12
C VAL A 160 3.96 -5.13 -0.89
N TRP A 161 4.50 -6.34 -1.10
CA TRP A 161 3.91 -7.33 -2.00
C TRP A 161 2.45 -7.63 -1.68
N ILE A 162 2.15 -7.92 -0.42
CA ILE A 162 0.78 -8.22 0.01
C ILE A 162 -0.10 -6.99 -0.12
N LEU A 163 0.37 -5.82 0.31
CA LEU A 163 -0.36 -4.56 0.21
C LEU A 163 -0.74 -4.24 -1.24
N VAL A 164 0.23 -4.24 -2.15
CA VAL A 164 0.04 -3.97 -3.58
C VAL A 164 -0.94 -4.97 -4.18
N ARG A 165 -0.77 -6.27 -3.91
CA ARG A 165 -1.69 -7.30 -4.38
C ARG A 165 -3.12 -7.08 -3.86
N SER A 166 -3.29 -6.73 -2.58
CA SER A 166 -4.60 -6.45 -2.00
C SER A 166 -5.27 -5.23 -2.62
N VAL A 167 -4.50 -4.15 -2.89
CA VAL A 167 -5.02 -2.95 -3.56
C VAL A 167 -5.43 -3.25 -5.01
N ASN A 168 -4.63 -4.04 -5.72
CA ASN A 168 -4.96 -4.47 -7.09
C ASN A 168 -6.25 -5.27 -7.14
N LEU A 169 -6.41 -6.24 -6.23
CA LEU A 169 -7.63 -7.03 -6.13
C LEU A 169 -8.84 -6.17 -5.77
N ALA A 170 -8.69 -5.22 -4.84
CA ALA A 170 -9.78 -4.31 -4.48
C ALA A 170 -10.23 -3.44 -5.67
N GLY A 171 -9.27 -2.87 -6.43
CA GLY A 171 -9.57 -2.09 -7.62
C GLY A 171 -10.22 -2.93 -8.73
N PHE A 172 -9.73 -4.15 -8.94
CA PHE A 172 -10.29 -5.11 -9.90
C PHE A 172 -11.73 -5.52 -9.55
N TYR A 173 -11.98 -5.90 -8.30
CA TYR A 173 -13.32 -6.26 -7.85
C TYR A 173 -14.31 -5.11 -8.04
N LEU A 174 -13.94 -3.91 -7.61
CA LEU A 174 -14.78 -2.72 -7.78
C LEU A 174 -15.03 -2.40 -9.26
N GLY A 175 -13.97 -2.33 -10.08
CA GLY A 175 -14.11 -1.98 -11.49
C GLY A 175 -14.91 -3.02 -12.29
N SER A 176 -14.77 -4.30 -11.96
CA SER A 176 -15.55 -5.38 -12.59
C SER A 176 -17.04 -5.36 -12.25
N LEU A 177 -17.42 -4.76 -11.11
CA LEU A 177 -18.81 -4.56 -10.70
C LEU A 177 -19.43 -3.31 -11.31
N LEU A 178 -18.65 -2.27 -11.60
CA LEU A 178 -19.17 -1.03 -12.20
C LEU A 178 -19.86 -1.24 -13.55
N ILE A 179 -19.58 -2.36 -14.22
CA ILE A 179 -20.25 -2.77 -15.46
C ILE A 179 -21.70 -3.22 -15.18
N ASP A 180 -21.94 -3.80 -14.00
CA ASP A 180 -23.22 -4.43 -13.66
C ASP A 180 -24.19 -3.48 -12.95
N PHE A 181 -23.73 -2.29 -12.52
CA PHE A 181 -24.57 -1.34 -11.78
C PHE A 181 -24.91 -0.08 -12.59
N PRO A 182 -26.17 0.40 -12.55
CA PRO A 182 -26.61 1.58 -13.29
C PRO A 182 -26.21 2.91 -12.64
N SER A 183 -25.69 2.90 -11.40
CA SER A 183 -25.40 4.11 -10.63
C SER A 183 -24.02 4.10 -9.98
N LEU A 184 -23.42 5.28 -9.84
CA LEU A 184 -22.14 5.47 -9.14
C LEU A 184 -22.23 5.17 -7.63
N LEU A 185 -23.43 5.12 -7.05
CA LEU A 185 -23.63 4.71 -5.66
C LEU A 185 -23.19 3.26 -5.42
N ALA A 186 -23.16 2.44 -6.47
CA ALA A 186 -22.61 1.09 -6.42
C ALA A 186 -21.11 1.05 -6.08
N LEU A 187 -20.38 2.16 -6.20
CA LEU A 187 -18.99 2.25 -5.74
C LEU A 187 -18.86 1.90 -4.25
N TRP A 188 -19.85 2.30 -3.45
CA TRP A 188 -19.89 2.01 -2.02
C TRP A 188 -20.18 0.55 -1.72
N ILE A 189 -20.96 -0.13 -2.57
CA ILE A 189 -21.20 -1.57 -2.45
C ILE A 189 -19.96 -2.35 -2.89
N GLY A 190 -19.39 -2.01 -4.04
CA GLY A 190 -18.27 -2.75 -4.62
C GLY A 190 -16.97 -2.63 -3.84
N LEU A 191 -16.86 -1.62 -2.96
CA LEU A 191 -15.70 -1.42 -2.09
C LEU A 191 -16.10 -1.46 -0.61
N PRO A 192 -16.25 -2.66 -0.03
CA PRO A 192 -16.68 -2.78 1.35
C PRO A 192 -15.76 -2.06 2.34
N LEU A 193 -16.36 -1.47 3.38
CA LEU A 193 -15.63 -0.71 4.40
C LEU A 193 -14.54 -1.55 5.09
N TRP A 194 -14.76 -2.85 5.27
CA TRP A 194 -13.76 -3.75 5.86
C TRP A 194 -12.52 -3.93 4.98
N THR A 195 -12.64 -3.83 3.66
CA THR A 195 -11.51 -3.87 2.73
C THR A 195 -10.69 -2.59 2.88
N LEU A 196 -11.34 -1.43 2.91
CA LEU A 196 -10.67 -0.14 3.12
C LEU A 196 -9.89 -0.08 4.44
N LEU A 197 -10.52 -0.50 5.54
CA LEU A 197 -9.87 -0.53 6.85
C LEU A 197 -8.67 -1.47 6.84
N ARG A 198 -8.78 -2.64 6.23
CA ARG A 198 -7.67 -3.59 6.14
C ARG A 198 -6.53 -3.05 5.29
N LEU A 199 -6.81 -2.44 4.15
CA LEU A 199 -5.79 -1.82 3.31
C LEU A 199 -5.06 -0.69 4.05
N ALA A 200 -5.78 0.15 4.79
CA ALA A 200 -5.20 1.19 5.63
C ALA A 200 -4.31 0.58 6.74
N GLY A 201 -4.78 -0.49 7.38
CA GLY A 201 -4.02 -1.22 8.38
C GLY A 201 -2.76 -1.87 7.82
N TYR A 202 -2.85 -2.49 6.63
CA TYR A 202 -1.72 -3.08 5.92
C TYR A 202 -0.69 -2.02 5.54
N ALA A 203 -1.12 -0.86 5.03
CA ALA A 203 -0.20 0.23 4.70
C ALA A 203 0.61 0.69 5.91
N GLY A 204 -0.03 0.88 7.06
CA GLY A 204 0.66 1.24 8.29
C GLY A 204 1.61 0.14 8.81
N TRP A 205 1.19 -1.13 8.73
CA TRP A 205 2.05 -2.27 9.05
C TRP A 205 3.25 -2.41 8.11
N THR A 206 3.10 -2.11 6.82
CA THR A 206 4.22 -2.11 5.86
C THR A 206 5.30 -1.11 6.27
N VAL A 207 4.92 0.08 6.75
CA VAL A 207 5.89 1.06 7.30
C VAL A 207 6.58 0.51 8.53
N LEU A 208 5.81 0.00 9.49
CA LEU A 208 6.33 -0.50 10.77
C LEU A 208 7.25 -1.71 10.58
N ALA A 209 6.92 -2.59 9.64
CA ALA A 209 7.71 -3.77 9.31
C ALA A 209 8.98 -3.40 8.51
N ALA A 210 8.97 -2.35 7.70
CA ALA A 210 10.16 -1.92 6.98
C ALA A 210 11.22 -1.26 7.89
N GLU A 211 10.79 -0.58 8.97
CA GLU A 211 11.65 0.24 9.82
C GLU A 211 12.84 -0.52 10.46
N PRO A 212 12.68 -1.71 11.09
CA PRO A 212 13.75 -2.39 11.81
C PRO A 212 15.01 -2.66 10.99
N LEU A 213 14.85 -3.19 9.78
CA LEU A 213 15.99 -3.55 8.92
C LEU A 213 16.61 -2.31 8.25
N LEU A 214 15.79 -1.34 7.85
CA LEU A 214 16.26 -0.13 7.16
C LEU A 214 16.97 0.86 8.09
N VAL A 215 16.53 0.96 9.34
CA VAL A 215 17.12 1.81 10.38
C VAL A 215 18.16 1.04 11.22
N LYS A 216 18.26 -0.29 11.04
CA LYS A 216 19.09 -1.19 11.85
C LYS A 216 18.75 -1.13 13.35
N ASN A 217 17.49 -0.88 13.69
CA ASN A 217 17.03 -0.81 15.08
C ASN A 217 15.88 -1.81 15.30
N TRP A 218 16.23 -2.96 15.89
CA TRP A 218 15.29 -4.03 16.20
C TRP A 218 14.64 -3.90 17.58
N SER A 219 14.89 -2.82 18.32
CA SER A 219 14.34 -2.69 19.66
C SER A 219 12.81 -2.50 19.61
N PRO A 220 12.03 -3.40 20.25
CA PRO A 220 10.57 -3.26 20.29
C PRO A 220 10.14 -2.00 21.06
N GLY A 221 10.97 -1.58 22.03
CA GLY A 221 10.77 -0.33 22.77
C GLY A 221 10.76 0.91 21.88
N HIS A 222 11.62 0.97 20.84
CA HIS A 222 11.62 2.09 19.89
C HIS A 222 10.31 2.17 19.11
N LEU A 223 9.79 1.04 18.62
CA LEU A 223 8.50 0.99 17.93
C LEU A 223 7.35 1.38 18.87
N LEU A 224 7.34 0.85 20.10
CA LEU A 224 6.29 1.11 21.09
C LEU A 224 6.29 2.55 21.61
N GLN A 225 7.45 3.21 21.71
CA GLN A 225 7.55 4.58 22.22
C GLN A 225 7.41 5.62 21.09
N LYS A 226 8.16 5.47 19.99
CA LYS A 226 8.18 6.47 18.90
C LYS A 226 7.08 6.28 17.86
N ARG A 227 6.57 5.05 17.69
CA ARG A 227 5.56 4.70 16.66
C ARG A 227 4.25 4.19 17.25
N ARG A 228 4.01 4.37 18.56
CA ARG A 228 2.81 3.89 19.27
C ARG A 228 1.52 4.17 18.53
N ARG A 229 1.33 5.42 18.11
CA ARG A 229 0.10 5.87 17.44
C ARG A 229 -0.12 5.11 16.12
N LEU A 230 0.92 4.96 15.30
CA LEU A 230 0.83 4.24 14.03
C LEU A 230 0.57 2.75 14.27
N LEU A 231 1.24 2.14 15.24
CA LEU A 231 1.03 0.73 15.61
C LEU A 231 -0.42 0.48 16.06
N LEU A 232 -0.94 1.31 16.96
CA LEU A 232 -2.30 1.18 17.47
C LEU A 232 -3.34 1.38 16.37
N ILE A 233 -3.20 2.43 15.55
CA ILE A 233 -4.14 2.69 14.45
C ILE A 233 -4.09 1.54 13.43
N SER A 234 -2.91 1.11 13.01
CA SER A 234 -2.76 0.05 12.00
C SER A 234 -3.34 -1.27 12.51
N THR A 235 -3.06 -1.62 13.76
CA THR A 235 -3.61 -2.82 14.40
C THR A 235 -5.13 -2.74 14.55
N ALA A 236 -5.65 -1.60 15.00
CA ALA A 236 -7.09 -1.37 15.13
C ALA A 236 -7.80 -1.45 13.78
N CYS A 237 -7.22 -0.87 12.72
CA CYS A 237 -7.75 -0.93 11.36
C CYS A 237 -7.80 -2.38 10.82
N VAL A 238 -6.75 -3.18 11.03
CA VAL A 238 -6.77 -4.61 10.64
C VAL A 238 -7.80 -5.37 11.46
N ALA A 239 -7.79 -5.24 12.79
CA ALA A 239 -8.70 -5.97 13.67
C ALA A 239 -10.17 -5.62 13.39
N LEU A 240 -10.49 -4.33 13.27
CA LEU A 240 -11.84 -3.88 12.94
C LEU A 240 -12.23 -4.31 11.52
N GLY A 241 -11.32 -4.26 10.56
CA GLY A 241 -11.56 -4.77 9.21
C GLY A 241 -11.89 -6.27 9.20
N LEU A 242 -11.19 -7.08 9.98
CA LEU A 242 -11.50 -8.52 10.11
C LEU A 242 -12.84 -8.75 10.82
N LEU A 243 -13.12 -8.02 11.89
CA LEU A 243 -14.41 -8.13 12.59
C LEU A 243 -15.59 -7.76 11.69
N LEU A 244 -15.49 -6.67 10.94
CA LEU A 244 -16.54 -6.24 10.03
C LEU A 244 -16.71 -7.22 8.87
N GLU A 245 -15.63 -7.81 8.36
CA GLU A 245 -15.70 -8.88 7.35
C GLU A 245 -16.42 -10.13 7.87
N LEU A 246 -16.40 -10.42 9.17
CA LEU A 246 -17.11 -11.58 9.72
C LEU A 246 -18.62 -11.35 9.84
N VAL A 247 -19.03 -10.11 10.06
CA VAL A 247 -20.41 -9.76 10.44
C VAL A 247 -21.21 -9.14 9.30
N LEU A 248 -20.60 -8.27 8.52
CA LEU A 248 -21.28 -7.43 7.53
C LEU A 248 -21.48 -8.01 6.12
N PRO A 249 -20.85 -9.10 5.64
CA PRO A 249 -21.04 -9.55 4.25
C PRO A 249 -22.51 -9.78 3.88
N GLY A 250 -23.29 -10.39 4.78
CA GLY A 250 -24.71 -10.62 4.54
C GLY A 250 -25.55 -9.34 4.50
N LEU A 251 -25.19 -8.31 5.28
CA LEU A 251 -25.82 -6.99 5.20
C LEU A 251 -25.53 -6.33 3.84
N TRP A 252 -24.31 -6.47 3.35
CA TRP A 252 -23.87 -5.88 2.08
C TRP A 252 -24.61 -6.44 0.88
N ILE A 253 -24.89 -7.75 0.86
CA ILE A 253 -25.70 -8.38 -0.17
C ILE A 253 -27.11 -7.78 -0.20
N ARG A 254 -27.75 -7.62 0.96
CA ARG A 254 -29.09 -6.99 1.04
C ARG A 254 -29.10 -5.54 0.56
N LEU A 255 -28.03 -4.78 0.83
CA LEU A 255 -27.88 -3.42 0.31
C LEU A 255 -27.71 -3.41 -1.21
N ALA A 256 -27.00 -4.39 -1.78
CA ALA A 256 -26.86 -4.56 -3.22
C ALA A 256 -28.21 -4.86 -3.88
N ASP A 257 -28.98 -5.79 -3.32
CA ASP A 257 -30.32 -6.15 -3.82
C ASP A 257 -31.25 -4.92 -3.83
N GLY A 258 -31.23 -4.12 -2.76
CA GLY A 258 -32.04 -2.90 -2.67
C GLY A 258 -31.69 -1.85 -3.73
N LEU A 259 -30.42 -1.76 -4.13
CA LEU A 259 -29.95 -0.81 -5.15
C LEU A 259 -30.19 -1.30 -6.59
N LEU A 260 -30.37 -2.60 -6.82
CA LEU A 260 -30.77 -3.13 -8.12
C LEU A 260 -32.28 -2.95 -8.40
N LEU A 261 -33.08 -2.82 -7.35
CA LEU A 261 -34.53 -2.67 -7.42
C LEU A 261 -35.01 -1.20 -7.49
N SER A 262 -34.10 -0.23 -7.33
CA SER A 262 -34.35 1.22 -7.36
C SER A 262 -33.96 1.85 -8.68
#